data_AF-A0A1H8WAZ5-F1
#
_entry.id   AF-A0A1H8WAZ5-F1
#
_cell.length_a   1.000
_cell.length_b   1.000
_cell.length_c   1.000
_cell.angle_alpha   90.00
_cell.angle_beta   90.00
_cell.angle_gamma   90.00
#
_symmetry.space_group_name_H-M   'P 1'
#
loop_
_entity.id
_entity.type
_entity.pdbx_description
1 polymer ?
#
loop_
_entity_poly.entity_id
_entity_poly.type
_entity_poly.pdbx_seq_one_letter_code
_entity_poly.pdbx_strand_id
1 'polypeptide(L)'
;MRKIIIASVCVAGVVSTVQADSWRTGVDLVDQWSIFTCTASLPDRFWDFTFDGSQVSASGPEGARWTALVGEGGSYKATFTGSWRGTPFEAEVTGNAKDRWALMHNKTALCWYRLDPK
;
A
#
# COMPACT_ATOMS: atom_id res chain seq x y z
N MET A 1 -14.73 45.18 45.24
CA MET A 1 -13.81 44.24 44.53
C MET A 1 -14.59 43.58 43.40
N ARG A 2 -14.34 43.95 42.13
CA ARG A 2 -15.00 43.36 40.95
C ARG A 2 -14.18 42.16 40.46
N LYS A 3 -14.77 40.97 40.45
CA LYS A 3 -14.16 39.75 39.91
C LYS A 3 -14.41 39.70 38.40
N ILE A 4 -13.34 39.78 37.61
CA ILE A 4 -13.36 39.58 36.16
C ILE A 4 -13.28 38.08 35.93
N ILE A 5 -14.33 37.50 35.32
CA ILE A 5 -14.35 36.11 34.89
C ILE A 5 -13.80 36.09 33.47
N ILE A 6 -12.60 35.54 33.28
CA ILE A 6 -12.01 35.30 31.96
C ILE A 6 -12.59 33.98 31.47
N ALA A 7 -13.51 34.05 30.51
CA ALA A 7 -13.98 32.86 29.80
C ALA A 7 -12.94 32.51 28.72
N SER A 8 -12.14 31.47 28.95
CA SER A 8 -11.32 30.85 27.91
C SER A 8 -12.24 30.22 26.86
N VAL A 9 -12.30 30.83 25.67
CA VAL A 9 -12.89 30.21 24.49
C VAL A 9 -11.88 29.20 23.96
N CYS A 10 -12.10 27.92 24.24
CA CYS A 10 -11.41 26.85 23.53
C CYS A 10 -11.84 26.91 22.06
N VAL A 11 -10.96 27.42 21.21
CA VAL A 11 -11.07 27.27 19.76
C VAL A 11 -10.97 25.77 19.48
N ALA A 12 -12.12 25.12 19.30
CA ALA A 12 -12.18 23.76 18.78
C ALA A 12 -11.67 23.80 17.34
N GLY A 13 -10.36 23.60 17.16
CA GLY A 13 -9.78 23.33 15.87
C GLY A 13 -10.49 22.10 15.30
N VAL A 14 -11.11 22.25 14.14
CA VAL A 14 -11.64 21.14 13.35
C VAL A 14 -10.43 20.31 12.94
N VAL A 15 -10.09 19.31 13.76
CA VAL A 15 -9.15 18.27 13.34
C VAL A 15 -9.90 17.46 12.30
N SER A 16 -9.73 17.81 11.02
CA SER A 16 -10.15 16.98 9.92
C SER A 16 -9.46 15.63 10.11
N THR A 17 -10.15 14.66 10.68
CA THR A 17 -9.66 13.29 10.75
C THR A 17 -9.65 12.79 9.32
N VAL A 18 -8.50 12.91 8.65
CA VAL A 18 -8.26 12.20 7.40
C VAL A 18 -8.28 10.72 7.78
N GLN A 19 -9.44 10.10 7.57
CA GLN A 19 -9.63 8.71 7.89
C GLN A 19 -8.80 7.90 6.91
N ALA A 20 -7.80 7.18 7.43
CA ALA A 20 -7.01 6.27 6.63
C ALA A 20 -7.94 5.20 6.04
N ASP A 21 -7.87 5.01 4.74
CA ASP A 21 -8.61 3.97 4.02
C ASP A 21 -7.72 2.74 3.90
N SER A 22 -8.27 1.56 4.15
CA SER A 22 -7.53 0.31 4.11
C SER A 22 -8.28 -0.72 3.29
N TRP A 23 -7.55 -1.46 2.45
CA TRP A 23 -8.10 -2.55 1.66
C TRP A 23 -7.13 -3.71 1.57
N ARG A 24 -7.70 -4.90 1.34
CA ARG A 24 -6.94 -6.13 1.18
C ARG A 24 -7.02 -6.57 -0.27
N THR A 25 -5.88 -6.91 -0.85
CA THR A 25 -5.79 -7.39 -2.23
C THR A 25 -5.31 -8.83 -2.28
N GLY A 26 -5.80 -9.59 -3.25
CA GLY A 26 -5.21 -10.88 -3.62
C GLY A 26 -4.15 -10.68 -4.71
N VAL A 27 -3.27 -11.67 -4.86
CA VAL A 27 -2.21 -11.65 -5.87
C VAL A 27 -2.59 -12.51 -7.05
N ASP A 28 -2.73 -11.90 -8.23
CA ASP A 28 -3.02 -12.60 -9.48
C ASP A 28 -1.85 -12.49 -10.48
N LEU A 29 -1.29 -13.61 -10.95
CA LEU A 29 -0.21 -13.60 -11.94
C LEU A 29 -0.75 -13.14 -13.31
N VAL A 30 -0.16 -12.08 -13.87
CA VAL A 30 -0.55 -11.49 -15.16
C VAL A 30 0.36 -11.95 -16.29
N ASP A 31 1.67 -11.94 -16.03
CA ASP A 31 2.67 -12.31 -17.03
C ASP A 31 3.91 -12.91 -16.35
N GLN A 32 4.55 -13.85 -17.04
CA GLN A 32 5.76 -14.51 -16.59
C GLN A 32 6.71 -14.74 -17.77
N TRP A 33 7.96 -14.33 -17.60
CA TRP A 33 9.02 -14.67 -18.55
C TRP A 33 9.72 -16.00 -18.21
N SER A 34 9.55 -16.50 -16.98
CA SER A 34 10.04 -17.82 -16.55
C SER A 34 8.93 -18.61 -15.87
N ILE A 35 8.48 -19.68 -16.53
CA ILE A 35 7.47 -20.63 -16.02
C ILE A 35 7.92 -21.36 -14.74
N PHE A 36 9.23 -21.34 -14.42
CA PHE A 36 9.82 -22.06 -13.30
C PHE A 36 10.03 -21.19 -12.06
N THR A 37 9.98 -19.86 -12.20
CA THR A 37 10.36 -18.93 -11.12
C THR A 37 9.16 -18.14 -10.58
N CYS A 38 8.14 -17.90 -11.40
CA CYS A 38 6.94 -17.18 -11.00
C CYS A 38 5.96 -18.13 -10.32
N THR A 39 5.70 -17.91 -9.03
CA THR A 39 4.63 -18.66 -8.35
C THR A 39 3.29 -18.07 -8.75
N ALA A 40 2.47 -18.86 -9.45
CA ALA A 40 1.08 -18.52 -9.76
C ALA A 40 0.30 -18.14 -8.49
N SER A 41 -0.65 -17.21 -8.66
CA SER A 41 -1.61 -16.71 -7.68
C SER A 41 -1.84 -17.66 -6.50
N LEU A 42 -1.33 -17.29 -5.32
CA LEU A 42 -1.52 -18.10 -4.12
C LEU A 42 -2.68 -17.50 -3.30
N PRO A 43 -3.78 -18.25 -3.08
CA PRO A 43 -4.99 -17.73 -2.43
C PRO A 43 -4.80 -17.34 -0.97
N ASP A 44 -3.66 -17.71 -0.35
CA ASP A 44 -3.25 -17.34 1.00
C ASP A 44 -2.27 -16.14 1.02
N ARG A 45 -2.10 -15.46 -0.11
CA ARG A 45 -1.19 -14.32 -0.25
C ARG A 45 -1.99 -13.06 -0.50
N PHE A 46 -2.09 -12.28 0.56
CA PHE A 46 -2.77 -11.00 0.53
C PHE A 46 -1.79 -9.88 0.85
N TRP A 47 -2.08 -8.72 0.28
CA TRP A 47 -1.46 -7.47 0.69
C TRP A 47 -2.51 -6.59 1.33
N ASP A 48 -2.22 -6.12 2.53
CA ASP A 48 -3.03 -5.16 3.26
C ASP A 48 -2.46 -3.76 2.99
N PHE A 49 -3.25 -2.93 2.31
CA PHE A 49 -2.93 -1.56 1.94
C PHE A 49 -3.54 -0.57 2.94
N THR A 50 -2.87 0.56 3.14
CA THR A 50 -3.40 1.69 3.91
C THR A 50 -3.03 3.00 3.20
N PHE A 51 -4.02 3.84 2.94
CA PHE A 51 -3.90 5.15 2.31
C PHE A 51 -4.33 6.24 3.29
N ASP A 52 -3.45 7.19 3.59
CA ASP A 52 -3.69 8.28 4.56
C ASP A 52 -4.01 9.63 3.92
N GLY A 53 -4.26 9.65 2.61
CA GLY A 53 -4.49 10.88 1.83
C GLY A 53 -3.24 11.37 1.07
N SER A 54 -2.04 11.10 1.58
CA SER A 54 -0.77 11.56 0.97
C SER A 54 0.22 10.44 0.66
N GLN A 55 0.08 9.33 1.37
CA GLN A 55 0.94 8.16 1.29
C GLN A 55 0.08 6.91 1.25
N VAL A 56 0.54 5.94 0.48
CA VAL A 56 0.05 4.57 0.53
C VAL A 56 1.16 3.68 1.08
N SER A 57 0.80 2.80 1.99
CA SER A 57 1.66 1.75 2.53
C SER A 57 1.02 0.41 2.28
N ALA A 58 1.83 -0.64 2.17
CA ALA A 58 1.31 -2.00 2.17
C ALA A 58 2.19 -2.94 2.97
N SER A 59 1.54 -3.89 3.62
CA SER A 59 2.17 -5.06 4.24
C SER A 59 1.70 -6.32 3.54
N GLY A 60 2.66 -7.17 3.19
CA GLY A 60 2.41 -8.40 2.45
C GLY A 60 2.93 -9.64 3.16
N PRO A 61 2.97 -10.76 2.43
CA PRO A 61 3.51 -12.02 2.91
C PRO A 61 4.96 -11.91 3.39
N GLU A 62 5.35 -12.78 4.31
CA GLU A 62 6.73 -12.91 4.80
C GLU A 62 7.31 -11.59 5.38
N GLY A 63 6.45 -10.70 5.87
CA GLY A 63 6.86 -9.44 6.47
C GLY A 63 7.28 -8.36 5.47
N ALA A 64 7.05 -8.57 4.17
CA ALA A 64 7.30 -7.57 3.15
C ALA A 64 6.49 -6.29 3.42
N ARG A 65 7.15 -5.14 3.36
CA ARG A 65 6.52 -3.83 3.59
C ARG A 65 7.09 -2.80 2.64
N TRP A 66 6.24 -1.88 2.22
CA TRP A 66 6.67 -0.73 1.44
C TRP A 66 5.73 0.45 1.64
N THR A 67 6.22 1.64 1.28
CA THR A 67 5.47 2.91 1.31
C THR A 67 5.79 3.70 0.05
N ALA A 68 4.82 4.46 -0.44
CA ALA A 68 5.00 5.41 -1.53
C ALA A 68 4.16 6.67 -1.33
N LEU A 69 4.71 7.81 -1.75
CA LEU A 69 3.91 9.03 -1.90
C LEU A 69 2.87 8.85 -3.00
N VAL A 70 1.70 9.39 -2.78
CA VAL A 70 0.60 9.38 -3.74
C VAL A 70 0.62 10.70 -4.51
N GLY A 71 0.82 10.60 -5.82
CA GLY A 71 0.81 11.73 -6.73
C GLY A 71 -0.61 12.14 -7.15
N GLU A 72 -0.66 13.02 -8.13
CA GLU A 72 -1.93 13.47 -8.72
C GLU A 72 -2.72 12.27 -9.27
N GLY A 73 -4.05 12.38 -9.21
CA GLY A 73 -4.96 11.32 -9.64
C GLY A 73 -4.95 10.05 -8.77
N GLY A 74 -4.17 9.99 -7.70
CA GLY A 74 -4.05 8.81 -6.84
C GLY A 74 -2.92 7.84 -7.25
N SER A 75 -2.12 8.20 -8.25
CA SER A 75 -1.02 7.37 -8.75
C SER A 75 0.10 7.19 -7.71
N TYR A 76 0.73 6.02 -7.68
CA TYR A 76 1.91 5.78 -6.84
C TYR A 76 2.88 4.80 -7.49
N LYS A 77 4.14 4.87 -7.04
CA LYS A 77 5.20 3.92 -7.37
C LYS A 77 6.11 3.69 -6.16
N ALA A 78 6.39 2.42 -5.86
CA ALA A 78 7.30 2.01 -4.80
C ALA A 78 8.32 1.02 -5.36
N THR A 79 9.53 1.02 -4.80
CA THR A 79 10.47 -0.10 -4.93
C THR A 79 10.76 -0.65 -3.55
N PHE A 80 10.87 -1.97 -3.43
CA PHE A 80 11.15 -2.61 -2.16
C PHE A 80 11.90 -3.92 -2.36
N THR A 81 12.59 -4.35 -1.31
CA THR A 81 13.14 -5.69 -1.22
C THR A 81 12.26 -6.53 -0.30
N GLY A 82 12.05 -7.78 -0.69
CA GLY A 82 11.27 -8.74 0.07
C GLY A 82 11.96 -10.10 0.11
N SER A 83 11.33 -11.05 0.78
CA SER A 83 11.71 -12.45 0.73
C SER A 83 10.52 -13.29 0.31
N TRP A 84 10.79 -14.32 -0.48
CA TRP A 84 9.83 -15.31 -0.91
C TRP A 84 10.37 -16.71 -0.65
N ARG A 85 9.72 -17.44 0.26
CA ARG A 85 10.19 -18.74 0.75
C ARG A 85 11.65 -18.70 1.19
N GLY A 86 12.05 -17.59 1.84
CA GLY A 86 13.44 -17.36 2.23
C GLY A 86 14.37 -16.89 1.11
N THR A 87 13.89 -16.74 -0.12
CA THR A 87 14.68 -16.21 -1.25
C THR A 87 14.44 -14.71 -1.39
N PRO A 88 15.48 -13.87 -1.26
CA PRO A 88 15.31 -12.43 -1.42
C PRO A 88 14.94 -12.06 -2.86
N PHE A 89 14.13 -11.02 -3.02
CA PHE A 89 13.82 -10.43 -4.33
C PHE A 89 13.75 -8.91 -4.25
N GLU A 90 13.97 -8.25 -5.39
CA GLU A 90 13.62 -6.84 -5.59
C GLU A 90 12.31 -6.76 -6.37
N ALA A 91 11.42 -5.88 -5.92
CA ALA A 91 10.18 -5.60 -6.61
C ALA A 91 9.91 -4.11 -6.77
N GLU A 92 9.15 -3.81 -7.81
CA GLU A 92 8.53 -2.52 -8.05
C GLU A 92 7.02 -2.68 -8.02
N VAL A 93 6.32 -1.74 -7.39
CA VAL A 93 4.86 -1.66 -7.40
C VAL A 93 4.47 -0.33 -8.01
N THR A 94 3.52 -0.37 -8.93
CA THR A 94 2.85 0.82 -9.46
C THR A 94 1.35 0.64 -9.31
N GLY A 95 0.59 1.72 -9.07
CA GLY A 95 -0.84 1.57 -8.89
C GLY A 95 -1.57 2.89 -8.71
N ASN A 96 -2.84 2.78 -8.33
CA ASN A 96 -3.68 3.92 -7.97
C ASN A 96 -4.39 3.66 -6.64
N ALA A 97 -4.15 4.52 -5.65
CA ALA A 97 -4.70 4.39 -4.30
C ALA A 97 -6.21 4.71 -4.25
N LYS A 98 -6.70 5.59 -5.14
CA LYS A 98 -8.14 5.93 -5.24
C LYS A 98 -8.93 4.80 -5.90
N ASP A 99 -8.36 4.19 -6.94
CA ASP A 99 -8.99 3.08 -7.67
C ASP A 99 -8.66 1.70 -7.06
N ARG A 100 -7.81 1.67 -6.02
CA ARG A 100 -7.45 0.50 -5.22
C ARG A 100 -6.82 -0.66 -5.99
N TRP A 101 -6.12 -0.39 -7.11
CA TRP A 101 -5.39 -1.42 -7.86
C TRP A 101 -3.88 -1.20 -7.79
N ALA A 102 -3.13 -2.28 -7.98
CA ALA A 102 -1.68 -2.23 -8.19
C ALA A 102 -1.19 -3.30 -9.18
N LEU A 103 -0.03 -3.05 -9.77
CA LEU A 103 0.80 -3.99 -10.50
C LEU A 103 2.14 -4.09 -9.80
N MET A 104 2.55 -5.30 -9.48
CA MET A 104 3.83 -5.63 -8.87
C MET A 104 4.71 -6.40 -9.85
N HIS A 105 5.90 -5.87 -10.10
CA HIS A 105 6.93 -6.51 -10.89
C HIS A 105 8.03 -7.04 -9.95
N ASN A 106 8.17 -8.36 -9.85
CA ASN A 106 9.34 -8.98 -9.26
C ASN A 106 10.48 -8.91 -10.29
N LYS A 107 11.44 -8.02 -10.09
CA LYS A 107 12.53 -7.77 -11.04
C LYS A 107 13.54 -8.91 -11.08
N THR A 108 13.71 -9.63 -9.97
CA THR A 108 14.65 -10.76 -9.87
C THR A 108 14.17 -11.94 -10.72
N ALA A 109 12.87 -12.22 -10.69
CA ALA A 109 12.27 -13.36 -11.39
C ALA A 109 11.56 -12.99 -12.70
N LEU A 110 11.47 -11.69 -13.03
CA LEU A 110 10.76 -11.14 -14.19
C LEU A 110 9.28 -11.58 -14.24
N CYS A 111 8.57 -11.41 -13.12
CA CYS A 111 7.16 -11.78 -12.98
C CYS A 111 6.31 -10.55 -12.73
N TRP A 112 5.15 -10.49 -13.37
CA TRP A 112 4.16 -9.42 -13.18
C TRP A 112 2.91 -9.95 -12.49
N TYR A 113 2.55 -9.33 -11.39
CA TYR A 113 1.38 -9.65 -10.61
C TYR A 113 0.44 -8.46 -10.54
N ARG A 114 -0.86 -8.72 -10.60
CA ARG A 114 -1.91 -7.77 -10.32
C ARG A 114 -2.39 -7.93 -8.88
N LEU A 115 -2.57 -6.80 -8.22
CA LEU A 115 -3.10 -6.70 -6.87
C LEU A 115 -4.45 -6.00 -6.95
N ASP A 116 -5.51 -6.79 -6.97
CA ASP A 116 -6.89 -6.28 -6.97
C ASP A 116 -7.56 -6.54 -5.63
N PRO A 117 -8.46 -5.64 -5.19
CA PRO A 117 -9.29 -5.86 -4.00
C PRO A 117 -10.07 -7.17 -4.12
N LYS A 118 -10.16 -7.92 -3.02
CA LYS A 118 -11.02 -9.12 -2.92
C LYS A 118 -12.24 -8.83 -2.08
#